data_AF-A0AAE1RGQ0-F1
#
_entry.id   AF-A0AAE1RGQ0-F1
#
_cell.length_a   1.000
_cell.length_b   1.000
_cell.length_c   1.000
_cell.angle_alpha   90.00
_cell.angle_beta   90.00
_cell.angle_gamma   90.00
#
_symmetry.space_group_name_H-M   'P 1'
#
loop_
_entity.id
_entity.type
_entity.pdbx_description
1 polymer ?
#
loop_
_entity_poly.entity_id
_entity_poly.type
_entity_poly.pdbx_seq_one_letter_code
_entity_poly.pdbx_strand_id
1 'polypeptide(L)'
;MELDLREEYAHAFRTESYADFWTRVLALAEKISSPTNIVGSTSAARLPSYRLFVEHLLDPDQPTVTRILGLIQTHQETHSLLSEYFSQTAEASLLSSLLLKDVQRTRSKYKSLKLALDSLQKTTYSHVNPMPKILTRLTKLCNSLNPLVSYTSSPLRFKTVQANCSLLLKRLELRRDKTKAKLRFMNKLKRGSAVFVTSLTVSLIVIVTTHALALLVAAPVVTVASFRLMSTKKLASWSTQLDIAAKGAYILIRDLDTIS
;
A
#
# COMPACT_ATOMS: atom_id res chain seq x y z
N MET A 1 36.30 1.57 12.00
CA MET A 1 35.29 1.10 11.03
C MET A 1 34.54 2.32 10.55
N GLU A 2 34.80 2.80 9.34
CA GLU A 2 34.15 3.99 8.77
C GLU A 2 32.85 3.52 8.13
N LEU A 3 31.71 3.83 8.76
CA LEU A 3 30.38 3.50 8.23
C LEU A 3 30.16 4.34 6.96
N ASP A 4 30.19 3.73 5.78
CA ASP A 4 29.84 4.43 4.54
C ASP A 4 28.32 4.60 4.46
N LEU A 5 27.83 5.66 5.11
CA LEU A 5 26.43 6.09 5.10
C LEU A 5 25.84 6.17 3.69
N ARG A 6 26.66 6.33 2.64
CA ARG A 6 26.19 6.37 1.25
C ARG A 6 25.81 4.99 0.72
N GLU A 7 26.56 3.96 1.10
CA GLU A 7 26.27 2.58 0.72
C GLU A 7 25.01 2.09 1.44
N GLU A 8 24.91 2.35 2.74
CA GLU A 8 23.74 1.98 3.54
C GLU A 8 22.47 2.71 3.08
N TYR A 9 22.58 4.01 2.76
CA TYR A 9 21.48 4.76 2.16
C TYR A 9 21.09 4.21 0.78
N ALA A 10 22.05 3.82 -0.06
CA ALA A 10 21.76 3.22 -1.37
C ALA A 10 21.04 1.86 -1.26
N HIS A 11 21.35 1.08 -0.23
CA HIS A 11 20.65 -0.18 0.05
C HIS A 11 19.16 0.02 0.37
N ALA A 12 18.79 1.11 1.05
CA ALA A 12 17.40 1.41 1.40
C ALA A 12 16.49 1.63 0.17
N PHE A 13 17.05 2.03 -0.98
CA PHE A 13 16.30 2.24 -2.23
C PHE A 13 16.40 1.06 -3.22
N ARG A 14 17.20 0.03 -2.91
CA ARG A 14 17.36 -1.18 -3.75
C ARG A 14 16.42 -2.32 -3.33
N THR A 15 15.25 -1.99 -2.80
CA THR A 15 14.26 -3.02 -2.43
C THR A 15 13.42 -3.42 -3.64
N GLU A 16 13.02 -4.68 -3.70
CA GLU A 16 12.09 -5.16 -4.74
C GLU A 16 10.77 -4.37 -4.72
N SER A 17 10.32 -3.95 -3.54
CA SER A 17 9.11 -3.12 -3.37
C SER A 17 9.25 -1.73 -4.00
N TYR A 18 10.43 -1.11 -3.93
CA TYR A 18 10.70 0.17 -4.57
C TYR A 18 10.70 0.01 -6.10
N ALA A 19 11.33 -1.05 -6.62
CA ALA A 19 11.34 -1.34 -8.05
C ALA A 19 9.93 -1.62 -8.61
N ASP A 20 9.10 -2.40 -7.91
CA ASP A 20 7.71 -2.68 -8.32
C ASP A 20 6.85 -1.41 -8.29
N PHE A 21 6.98 -0.59 -7.23
CA PHE A 21 6.30 0.71 -7.14
C PHE A 21 6.63 1.60 -8.35
N TRP A 22 7.91 1.72 -8.68
CA TRP A 22 8.39 2.56 -9.78
C TRP A 22 7.94 2.08 -11.15
N THR A 23 7.95 0.77 -11.36
CA THR A 23 7.45 0.16 -12.60
C THR A 23 5.98 0.53 -12.82
N ARG A 24 5.16 0.52 -11.76
CA ARG A 24 3.74 0.91 -11.82
C ARG A 24 3.55 2.40 -12.06
N VAL A 25 4.35 3.25 -11.41
CA VAL A 25 4.29 4.71 -11.59
C VAL A 25 4.64 5.10 -13.03
N LEU A 26 5.69 4.52 -13.60
CA LEU A 26 6.09 4.78 -14.99
C LEU A 26 5.03 4.31 -15.98
N ALA A 27 4.49 3.10 -15.79
CA ALA A 27 3.41 2.58 -16.64
C ALA A 27 2.14 3.46 -16.57
N LEU A 28 1.83 3.99 -15.38
CA LEU A 28 0.71 4.92 -15.20
C LEU A 28 1.00 6.27 -15.87
N ALA A 29 2.22 6.80 -15.74
CA ALA A 29 2.63 8.06 -16.35
C ALA A 29 2.61 7.98 -17.89
N GLU A 30 3.12 6.88 -18.47
CA GLU A 30 3.16 6.60 -19.90
C GLU A 30 1.75 6.48 -20.48
N LYS A 31 0.83 5.82 -19.77
CA LYS A 31 -0.60 5.71 -20.16
C LYS A 31 -1.33 7.08 -20.21
N ILE A 32 -0.80 8.09 -19.52
CA ILE A 32 -1.41 9.43 -19.46
C ILE A 32 -0.76 10.39 -20.50
N SER A 33 0.28 9.98 -21.22
CA SER A 33 0.96 10.78 -22.26
C SER A 33 0.86 10.13 -23.65
N SER A 34 0.45 10.90 -24.67
CA SER A 34 0.63 10.53 -26.10
C SER A 34 2.14 10.42 -26.41
N PRO A 35 2.58 9.66 -27.44
CA PRO A 35 3.93 9.11 -27.54
C PRO A 35 4.93 10.21 -27.93
N THR A 36 5.36 10.99 -26.95
CA THR A 36 6.58 11.76 -27.06
C THR A 36 7.61 10.98 -26.30
N ASN A 37 8.51 10.32 -27.04
CA ASN A 37 9.64 9.49 -26.60
C ASN A 37 10.08 9.78 -25.16
N ILE A 38 9.41 9.16 -24.18
CA ILE A 38 10.03 8.88 -22.88
C ILE A 38 10.96 7.75 -23.23
N VAL A 39 12.18 8.11 -23.67
CA VAL A 39 13.26 7.15 -23.88
C VAL A 39 13.32 6.30 -22.63
N GLY A 40 12.96 5.03 -22.80
CA GLY A 40 12.87 4.06 -21.72
C GLY A 40 14.19 4.03 -20.98
N SER A 41 14.23 4.66 -19.82
CA SER A 41 15.31 4.44 -18.88
C SER A 41 14.84 3.30 -17.99
N THR A 42 15.14 2.07 -18.42
CA THR A 42 15.14 0.85 -17.62
C THR A 42 16.18 0.96 -16.48
N SER A 43 16.04 1.96 -15.62
CA SER A 43 16.97 2.29 -14.53
C SER A 43 16.83 1.34 -13.34
N ALA A 44 15.73 0.59 -13.25
CA ALA A 44 15.51 -0.37 -12.17
C ALA A 44 16.49 -1.57 -12.20
N ALA A 45 17.01 -1.94 -13.39
CA ALA A 45 17.91 -3.11 -13.50
C ALA A 45 19.41 -2.78 -13.41
N ARG A 46 19.80 -1.50 -13.50
CA ARG A 46 21.19 -1.05 -13.34
C ARG A 46 21.20 0.39 -12.86
N LEU A 47 21.21 0.63 -11.55
CA LEU A 47 21.49 1.96 -11.02
C LEU A 47 23.00 2.24 -11.13
N PRO A 48 23.47 3.10 -12.05
CA PRO A 48 24.88 3.31 -12.29
C PRO A 48 25.35 4.43 -11.35
N SER A 49 26.08 4.08 -10.28
CA SER A 49 26.64 5.02 -9.29
C SER A 49 25.61 5.92 -8.55
N TYR A 50 25.95 6.35 -7.33
CA TYR A 50 25.15 7.30 -6.53
C TYR A 50 24.78 8.58 -7.30
N ARG A 51 25.55 8.96 -8.33
CA ARG A 51 25.37 10.19 -9.09
C ARG A 51 24.08 10.20 -9.92
N LEU A 52 23.76 9.09 -10.59
CA LEU A 52 22.52 8.98 -11.37
C LEU A 52 21.29 8.84 -10.47
N PHE A 53 21.45 8.22 -9.29
CA PHE A 53 20.39 8.17 -8.27
C PHE A 53 20.01 9.56 -7.75
N VAL A 54 20.99 10.44 -7.50
CA VAL A 54 20.72 11.82 -7.05
C VAL A 54 19.96 12.63 -8.10
N GLU A 55 20.20 12.36 -9.38
CA GLU A 55 19.49 13.02 -10.49
C GLU A 55 18.02 12.63 -10.56
N HIS A 56 17.63 11.47 -10.02
CA HIS A 56 16.25 10.93 -10.06
C HIS A 56 15.56 10.90 -8.67
N LEU A 57 16.18 11.48 -7.63
CA LEU A 57 15.68 11.46 -6.25
C LEU A 57 14.30 12.11 -6.05
N LEU A 58 13.89 12.95 -7.00
CA LEU A 58 12.62 13.70 -6.97
C LEU A 58 11.67 13.30 -8.10
N ASP A 59 11.99 12.25 -8.85
CA ASP A 59 10.99 11.66 -9.71
C ASP A 59 10.05 10.80 -8.83
N PRO A 60 8.76 10.64 -9.19
CA PRO A 60 8.05 11.49 -10.12
C PRO A 60 7.97 12.94 -9.60
N ASP A 61 8.12 13.90 -10.51
CA ASP A 61 8.04 15.32 -10.19
C ASP A 61 6.67 15.71 -9.59
N GLN A 62 6.60 16.88 -8.94
CA GLN A 62 5.36 17.36 -8.32
C GLN A 62 4.14 17.40 -9.26
N PRO A 63 4.26 17.85 -10.51
CA PRO A 63 3.19 17.74 -11.50
C PRO A 63 2.69 16.31 -11.72
N THR A 64 3.61 15.34 -11.86
CA THR A 64 3.24 13.94 -12.05
C THR A 64 2.56 13.38 -10.82
N VAL A 65 3.04 13.69 -9.61
CA VAL A 65 2.38 13.29 -8.36
C VAL A 65 0.97 13.88 -8.27
N THR A 66 0.80 15.15 -8.58
CA THR A 66 -0.51 15.84 -8.56
C THR A 66 -1.49 15.17 -9.53
N ARG A 67 -1.03 14.83 -10.73
CA ARG A 67 -1.80 14.11 -11.74
C ARG A 67 -2.20 12.71 -11.27
N ILE A 68 -1.26 11.94 -10.70
CA ILE A 68 -1.53 10.61 -10.14
C ILE A 68 -2.56 10.70 -9.02
N LEU A 69 -2.40 11.65 -8.08
CA LEU A 69 -3.37 11.88 -7.00
C LEU A 69 -4.75 12.23 -7.55
N GLY A 70 -4.84 12.98 -8.65
CA GLY A 70 -6.10 13.29 -9.32
C GLY A 70 -6.85 12.07 -9.86
N LEU A 71 -6.13 10.98 -10.15
CA LEU A 71 -6.72 9.71 -10.63
C LEU A 71 -7.16 8.79 -9.48
N ILE A 72 -6.67 9.01 -8.25
CA ILE A 72 -6.96 8.15 -7.13
C ILE A 72 -8.30 8.54 -6.50
N GLN A 73 -9.27 7.64 -6.56
CA GLN A 73 -10.55 7.83 -5.89
C GLN A 73 -10.39 7.62 -4.37
N THR A 74 -10.22 8.72 -3.64
CA THR A 74 -10.10 8.74 -2.17
C THR A 74 -11.04 9.78 -1.56
N HIS A 75 -11.34 9.61 -0.27
CA HIS A 75 -12.08 10.60 0.49
C HIS A 75 -11.33 11.95 0.50
N GLN A 76 -12.05 13.08 0.35
CA GLN A 76 -11.48 14.42 0.22
C GLN A 76 -10.39 14.76 1.25
N GLU A 77 -10.65 14.47 2.53
CA GLU A 77 -9.68 14.69 3.62
C GLU A 77 -8.41 13.82 3.51
N THR A 78 -8.52 12.62 2.93
CA THR A 78 -7.37 11.75 2.71
C THR A 78 -6.57 12.24 1.51
N HIS A 79 -7.26 12.68 0.46
CA HIS A 79 -6.66 13.27 -0.73
C HIS A 79 -5.85 14.52 -0.38
N SER A 80 -6.43 15.45 0.37
CA SER A 80 -5.74 16.67 0.81
C SER A 80 -4.51 16.37 1.67
N LEU A 81 -4.61 15.39 2.56
CA LEU A 81 -3.50 14.98 3.42
C LEU A 81 -2.36 14.31 2.63
N LEU A 82 -2.68 13.54 1.59
CA LEU A 82 -1.70 12.96 0.68
C LEU A 82 -1.01 14.05 -0.17
N SER A 83 -1.79 14.99 -0.71
CA SER A 83 -1.23 16.13 -1.46
C SER A 83 -0.27 16.95 -0.60
N GLU A 84 -0.67 17.25 0.64
CA GLU A 84 0.18 17.96 1.60
C GLU A 84 1.44 17.17 1.95
N TYR A 85 1.31 15.84 2.09
CA TYR A 85 2.44 14.94 2.33
C TYR A 85 3.49 15.03 1.22
N PHE A 86 3.09 14.87 -0.04
CA PHE A 86 4.03 14.94 -1.15
C PHE A 86 4.64 16.34 -1.29
N SER A 87 3.86 17.40 -1.12
CA SER A 87 4.37 18.77 -1.17
C SER A 87 5.42 19.05 -0.09
N GLN A 88 5.13 18.73 1.18
CA GLN A 88 6.04 19.01 2.29
C GLN A 88 7.29 18.14 2.23
N THR A 89 7.17 16.87 1.83
CA THR A 89 8.33 15.99 1.69
C THR A 89 9.24 16.41 0.54
N ALA A 90 8.69 16.93 -0.57
CA ALA A 90 9.50 17.51 -1.64
C ALA A 90 10.26 18.76 -1.18
N GLU A 91 9.62 19.66 -0.42
CA GLU A 91 10.31 20.83 0.15
C GLU A 91 11.42 20.41 1.13
N ALA A 92 11.16 19.45 2.00
CA ALA A 92 12.16 18.91 2.93
C ALA A 92 13.35 18.26 2.20
N SER A 93 13.08 17.54 1.12
CA SER A 93 14.09 16.89 0.30
C SER A 93 14.96 17.91 -0.46
N LEU A 94 14.33 18.96 -1.00
CA LEU A 94 15.03 20.11 -1.60
C LEU A 94 15.95 20.79 -0.58
N LEU A 95 15.44 21.07 0.62
CA LEU A 95 16.21 21.72 1.67
C LEU A 95 17.39 20.86 2.13
N SER A 96 17.18 19.54 2.25
CA SER A 96 18.24 18.57 2.58
C SER A 96 19.30 18.52 1.48
N SER A 97 18.90 18.62 0.22
CA SER A 97 19.82 18.68 -0.93
C SER A 97 20.68 19.95 -0.91
N LEU A 98 20.10 21.10 -0.57
CA LEU A 98 20.83 22.35 -0.39
C LEU A 98 21.82 22.26 0.78
N LEU A 99 21.38 21.71 1.92
CA LEU A 99 22.25 21.50 3.08
C LEU A 99 23.42 20.58 2.74
N LEU A 100 23.17 19.49 2.01
CA LEU A 100 24.22 18.56 1.57
C LEU A 100 25.25 19.26 0.67
N LYS A 101 24.80 20.11 -0.27
CA LYS A 101 25.69 20.92 -1.12
C LYS A 101 26.55 21.89 -0.30
N ASP A 102 25.96 22.54 0.69
CA ASP A 102 26.70 23.44 1.60
C ASP A 102 27.74 22.66 2.42
N VAL A 103 27.38 21.49 2.97
CA VAL A 103 28.33 20.61 3.68
C VAL A 103 29.48 20.17 2.78
N GLN A 104 29.20 19.77 1.53
CA GLN A 104 30.23 19.36 0.57
C GLN A 104 31.18 20.52 0.20
N ARG A 105 30.63 21.73 0.02
CA ARG A 105 31.41 22.95 -0.22
C ARG A 105 32.33 23.24 0.97
N THR A 106 31.80 23.20 2.19
CA THR A 106 32.56 23.43 3.43
C THR A 106 33.67 22.39 3.60
N ARG A 107 33.39 21.10 3.38
CA ARG A 107 34.39 20.03 3.39
C ARG A 107 35.49 20.24 2.36
N SER A 108 35.12 20.68 1.15
CA SER A 108 36.09 20.96 0.07
C SER A 108 37.02 22.12 0.44
N LYS A 109 36.48 23.19 1.02
CA LYS A 109 37.28 24.31 1.55
C LYS A 109 38.22 23.87 2.67
N TYR A 110 37.71 23.10 3.64
CA TYR A 110 38.52 22.58 4.74
C TYR A 110 39.64 21.65 4.26
N LYS A 111 39.36 20.77 3.29
CA LYS A 111 40.38 19.93 2.64
C LYS A 111 41.46 20.78 1.97
N SER A 112 41.06 21.84 1.25
CA SER A 112 42.01 22.78 0.64
C SER A 112 42.87 23.50 1.69
N LEU A 113 42.29 23.91 2.81
CA LEU A 113 43.02 24.51 3.93
C LEU A 113 44.02 23.52 4.53
N LYS A 114 43.58 22.30 4.83
CA LYS A 114 44.45 21.25 5.39
C LYS A 114 45.65 20.98 4.49
N LEU A 115 45.43 20.84 3.17
CA LEU A 115 46.52 20.66 2.20
C LEU A 115 47.50 21.85 2.16
N ALA A 116 47.01 23.08 2.34
CA ALA A 116 47.86 24.25 2.42
C ALA A 116 48.72 24.23 3.70
N LEU A 117 48.15 23.87 4.85
CA LEU A 117 48.87 23.73 6.12
C LEU A 117 49.89 22.59 6.10
N ASP A 118 49.51 21.42 5.57
CA ASP A 118 50.43 20.28 5.42
C ASP A 118 51.62 20.63 4.51
N SER A 119 51.39 21.46 3.48
CA SER A 119 52.47 21.93 2.61
C SER A 119 53.44 22.87 3.34
N LEU A 120 52.95 23.71 4.24
CA LEU A 120 53.76 24.61 5.06
C LEU A 120 54.68 23.82 6.00
N GLN A 121 54.15 22.77 6.65
CA GLN A 121 54.91 21.95 7.58
C GLN A 121 56.04 21.14 6.89
N LYS A 122 55.81 20.69 5.65
CA LYS A 122 56.82 19.94 4.87
C LYS A 122 57.92 20.84 4.28
N THR A 123 57.62 22.11 4.04
CA THR A 123 58.57 23.06 3.43
C THR A 123 59.67 23.56 4.36
N THR A 124 59.57 23.33 5.67
CA THR A 124 60.61 23.69 6.66
C THR A 124 61.97 23.00 6.39
N TYR A 125 62.00 21.95 5.56
CA TYR A 125 63.21 21.18 5.21
C TYR A 125 63.75 21.44 3.78
N SER A 126 63.23 22.42 3.04
CA SER A 126 63.61 22.68 1.63
C SER A 126 64.25 24.06 1.41
N HIS A 127 65.33 24.12 0.63
CA HIS A 127 66.18 25.29 0.39
C HIS A 127 65.58 26.35 -0.57
N VAL A 128 64.35 26.13 -1.07
CA VAL A 128 63.63 27.02 -2.00
C VAL A 128 62.47 27.69 -1.27
N ASN A 129 62.49 29.03 -1.15
CA ASN A 129 61.50 29.80 -0.39
C ASN A 129 60.06 29.65 -0.96
N PRO A 130 59.19 28.84 -0.34
CA PRO A 130 57.85 28.54 -0.86
C PRO A 130 56.78 29.51 -0.33
N MET A 131 57.16 30.48 0.50
CA MET A 131 56.26 31.43 1.16
C MET A 131 55.30 32.16 0.22
N PRO A 132 55.71 32.61 -0.99
CA PRO A 132 54.79 33.32 -1.88
C PRO A 132 53.58 32.48 -2.32
N LYS A 133 53.76 31.17 -2.56
CA LYS A 133 52.69 30.24 -2.96
C LYS A 133 51.76 29.88 -1.80
N ILE A 134 52.30 29.83 -0.58
CA ILE A 134 51.51 29.53 0.63
C ILE A 134 50.69 30.75 1.02
N LEU A 135 51.31 31.94 1.01
CA LEU A 135 50.64 33.21 1.29
C LEU A 135 49.49 33.45 0.29
N THR A 136 49.72 33.26 -1.01
CA THR A 136 48.62 33.36 -2.00
C THR A 136 47.49 32.36 -1.77
N ARG A 137 47.77 31.13 -1.32
CA ARG A 137 46.72 30.15 -0.96
C ARG A 137 45.94 30.55 0.29
N LEU A 138 46.63 31.05 1.33
CA LEU A 138 46.00 31.53 2.56
C LEU A 138 45.20 32.81 2.32
N THR A 139 45.75 33.78 1.59
CA THR A 139 45.05 35.00 1.19
C THR A 139 43.83 34.67 0.34
N LYS A 140 43.93 33.74 -0.62
CA LYS A 140 42.77 33.28 -1.40
C LYS A 140 41.71 32.62 -0.50
N LEU A 141 42.13 31.88 0.53
CA LEU A 141 41.21 31.26 1.48
C LEU A 141 40.50 32.31 2.35
N CYS A 142 41.26 33.24 2.96
CA CYS A 142 40.74 34.36 3.75
C CYS A 142 39.80 35.26 2.92
N ASN A 143 40.14 35.48 1.65
CA ASN A 143 39.31 36.23 0.70
C ASN A 143 38.12 35.41 0.17
N SER A 144 38.15 34.06 0.26
CA SER A 144 37.06 33.16 -0.16
C SER A 144 35.92 33.01 0.84
N LEU A 145 35.70 34.08 1.63
CA LEU A 145 34.58 34.36 2.52
C LEU A 145 34.66 33.73 3.90
N ASN A 146 34.03 34.44 4.83
CA ASN A 146 33.51 33.96 6.10
C ASN A 146 32.95 32.53 5.91
N PRO A 147 33.74 31.48 6.21
CA PRO A 147 33.57 30.16 5.59
C PRO A 147 32.39 29.36 6.18
N LEU A 148 31.62 29.98 7.07
CA LEU A 148 30.58 29.39 7.89
C LEU A 148 29.18 29.97 7.61
N VAL A 149 29.06 30.98 6.74
CA VAL A 149 27.75 31.54 6.39
C VAL A 149 27.11 30.64 5.33
N SER A 150 26.10 29.85 5.74
CA SER A 150 25.23 29.12 4.82
C SER A 150 24.44 30.11 3.97
N TYR A 151 24.79 30.23 2.69
CA TYR A 151 24.09 31.12 1.76
C TYR A 151 22.75 30.55 1.29
N THR A 152 22.50 29.24 1.45
CA THR A 152 21.39 28.57 0.76
C THR A 152 20.28 28.04 1.68
N SER A 153 20.60 27.72 2.94
CA SER A 153 19.64 27.17 3.90
C SER A 153 19.65 27.99 5.19
N SER A 154 18.69 28.90 5.33
CA SER A 154 18.50 29.65 6.57
C SER A 154 18.08 28.68 7.68
N PRO A 155 18.71 28.71 8.87
CA PRO A 155 18.29 27.90 10.01
C PRO A 155 16.80 28.08 10.36
N LEU A 156 16.24 29.26 10.08
CA LEU A 156 14.82 29.54 10.24
C LEU A 156 13.97 28.69 9.29
N ARG A 157 14.33 28.63 7.99
CA ARG A 157 13.62 27.81 7.01
C ARG A 157 13.65 26.32 7.38
N PHE A 158 14.79 25.83 7.86
CA PHE A 158 14.91 24.45 8.34
C PHE A 158 13.97 24.16 9.51
N LYS A 159 13.95 25.03 10.53
CA LYS A 159 13.02 24.90 11.65
C LYS A 159 11.56 24.93 11.20
N THR A 160 11.20 25.78 10.24
CA THR A 160 9.83 25.84 9.68
C THR A 160 9.46 24.54 8.98
N VAL A 161 10.29 24.05 8.06
CA VAL A 161 10.02 22.79 7.34
C VAL A 161 9.95 21.60 8.31
N GLN A 162 10.84 21.55 9.30
CA GLN A 162 10.83 20.53 10.35
C GLN A 162 9.53 20.57 11.17
N ALA A 163 9.06 21.76 11.56
CA ALA A 163 7.82 21.93 12.30
C ALA A 163 6.60 21.51 11.46
N ASN A 164 6.56 21.88 10.18
CA ASN A 164 5.51 21.49 9.24
C ASN A 164 5.47 19.96 9.09
N CYS A 165 6.61 19.32 8.85
CA CYS A 165 6.70 17.86 8.75
C CYS A 165 6.24 17.17 10.04
N SER A 166 6.59 17.72 11.20
CA SER A 166 6.18 17.18 12.51
C SER A 166 4.66 17.29 12.72
N LEU A 167 4.06 18.41 12.31
CA LEU A 167 2.61 18.61 12.36
C LEU A 167 1.88 17.64 11.41
N LEU A 168 2.39 17.51 10.18
CA LEU A 168 1.86 16.60 9.18
C LEU A 168 1.92 15.14 9.65
N LEU A 169 3.04 14.72 10.25
CA LEU A 169 3.19 13.38 10.82
C LEU A 169 2.10 13.09 11.86
N LYS A 170 1.88 14.01 12.80
CA LYS A 170 0.80 13.88 13.80
C LYS A 170 -0.58 13.73 13.14
N ARG A 171 -0.87 14.52 12.10
CA ARG A 171 -2.15 14.44 11.36
C ARG A 171 -2.31 13.10 10.63
N LEU A 172 -1.25 12.59 10.01
CA LEU A 172 -1.22 11.26 9.38
C LEU A 172 -1.46 10.14 10.41
N GLU A 173 -0.78 10.19 11.55
CA GLU A 173 -0.94 9.20 12.63
C GLU A 173 -2.36 9.20 13.21
N LEU A 174 -2.89 10.38 13.53
CA LEU A 174 -4.27 10.52 14.00
C LEU A 174 -5.27 9.97 12.97
N ARG A 175 -5.06 10.23 11.68
CA ARG A 175 -5.94 9.72 10.61
C ARG A 175 -5.85 8.20 10.47
N ARG A 176 -4.64 7.65 10.51
CA ARG A 176 -4.38 6.21 10.51
C ARG A 176 -5.10 5.54 11.68
N ASP A 177 -4.97 6.09 12.88
CA ASP A 177 -5.51 5.49 14.09
C ASP A 177 -7.04 5.58 14.13
N LYS A 178 -7.62 6.71 13.68
CA LYS A 178 -9.07 6.85 13.46
C LYS A 178 -9.60 5.82 12.45
N THR A 179 -8.88 5.60 11.36
CA THR A 179 -9.27 4.62 10.33
C THR A 179 -9.20 3.20 10.86
N LYS A 180 -8.13 2.85 11.60
CA LYS A 180 -8.01 1.56 12.29
C LYS A 180 -9.12 1.36 13.33
N ALA A 181 -9.47 2.40 14.09
CA ALA A 181 -10.56 2.33 15.06
C ALA A 181 -11.91 2.07 14.38
N LYS A 182 -12.23 2.79 13.29
CA LYS A 182 -13.44 2.55 12.50
C LYS A 182 -13.49 1.12 11.95
N LEU A 183 -12.39 0.62 11.38
CA LEU A 183 -12.29 -0.75 10.88
C LEU A 183 -12.55 -1.78 11.99
N ARG A 184 -11.93 -1.60 13.16
CA ARG A 184 -12.17 -2.47 14.33
C ARG A 184 -13.63 -2.43 14.78
N PHE A 185 -14.24 -1.25 14.79
CA PHE A 185 -15.65 -1.10 15.16
C PHE A 185 -16.58 -1.80 14.16
N MET A 186 -16.37 -1.63 12.85
CA MET A 186 -17.13 -2.33 11.82
C MET A 186 -16.98 -3.86 11.92
N ASN A 187 -15.77 -4.36 12.20
CA ASN A 187 -15.55 -5.79 12.40
C ASN A 187 -16.28 -6.32 13.64
N LYS A 188 -16.32 -5.54 14.73
CA LYS A 188 -17.11 -5.89 15.92
C LYS A 188 -18.61 -5.91 15.63
N LEU A 189 -19.13 -4.91 14.91
CA LEU A 189 -20.54 -4.89 14.48
C LEU A 189 -20.88 -6.08 13.60
N LYS A 190 -20.04 -6.41 12.62
CA LYS A 190 -20.23 -7.58 11.75
C LYS A 190 -20.28 -8.88 12.56
N ARG A 191 -19.38 -9.04 13.53
CA ARG A 191 -19.38 -10.21 14.43
C ARG A 191 -20.63 -10.25 15.31
N GLY A 192 -21.03 -9.13 15.89
CA GLY A 192 -22.23 -9.03 16.72
C GLY A 192 -23.52 -9.33 15.93
N SER A 193 -23.62 -8.80 14.71
CA SER A 193 -24.74 -9.07 13.80
C SER A 193 -24.82 -10.55 13.43
N ALA A 194 -23.70 -11.20 13.12
CA ALA A 194 -23.68 -12.64 12.86
C ALA A 194 -24.21 -13.44 14.06
N VAL A 195 -23.74 -13.11 15.28
CA VAL A 195 -24.24 -13.74 16.52
C VAL A 195 -25.74 -13.52 16.69
N PHE A 196 -26.23 -12.29 16.51
CA PHE A 196 -27.65 -11.97 16.62
C PHE A 196 -28.52 -12.75 15.62
N VAL A 197 -28.12 -12.80 14.35
CA VAL A 197 -28.83 -13.55 13.30
C VAL A 197 -28.84 -15.05 13.62
N THR A 198 -27.72 -15.61 14.07
CA THR A 198 -27.67 -17.02 14.47
C THR A 198 -28.58 -17.30 15.66
N SER A 199 -28.59 -16.43 16.69
CA SER A 199 -29.46 -16.57 17.85
C SER A 199 -30.93 -16.50 17.46
N LEU A 200 -31.32 -15.52 16.62
CA LEU A 200 -32.70 -15.35 16.16
C LEU A 200 -33.18 -16.57 15.36
N THR A 201 -32.31 -17.12 14.50
CA THR A 201 -32.62 -18.32 13.70
C THR A 201 -32.84 -19.53 14.60
N VAL A 202 -31.97 -19.75 15.58
CA VAL A 202 -32.11 -20.85 16.55
C VAL A 202 -33.40 -20.69 17.37
N SER A 203 -33.68 -19.49 17.89
CA SER A 203 -34.92 -19.23 18.64
C SER A 203 -36.18 -19.48 17.80
N LEU A 204 -36.18 -19.05 16.53
CA LEU A 204 -37.32 -19.28 15.63
C LEU A 204 -37.54 -20.77 15.36
N ILE A 205 -36.48 -21.54 15.13
CA ILE A 205 -36.55 -22.99 14.94
C ILE A 205 -37.17 -23.67 16.17
N VAL A 206 -36.74 -23.27 17.37
CA VAL A 206 -37.29 -23.81 18.64
C VAL A 206 -38.78 -23.48 18.77
N ILE A 207 -39.20 -22.24 18.50
CA ILE A 207 -40.61 -21.84 18.57
C ILE A 207 -41.46 -22.63 17.56
N VAL A 208 -41.01 -22.75 16.31
CA VAL A 208 -41.75 -23.50 15.27
C VAL A 208 -41.86 -24.98 15.65
N THR A 209 -40.76 -25.59 16.11
CA THR A 209 -40.76 -27.01 16.49
C THR A 209 -41.63 -27.28 17.73
N THR A 210 -41.61 -26.41 18.74
CA THR A 210 -42.48 -26.57 19.92
C THR A 210 -43.95 -26.39 19.57
N HIS A 211 -44.32 -25.42 18.74
CA HIS A 211 -45.71 -25.27 18.30
C HIS A 211 -46.17 -26.39 17.37
N ALA A 212 -45.31 -26.90 16.48
CA ALA A 212 -45.63 -28.06 15.64
C ALA A 212 -45.87 -29.31 16.50
N LEU A 213 -45.03 -29.54 17.52
CA LEU A 213 -45.22 -30.63 18.47
C LEU A 213 -46.48 -30.44 19.32
N ALA A 214 -46.76 -29.21 19.77
CA ALA A 214 -47.98 -28.89 20.51
C ALA A 214 -49.23 -29.08 19.65
N LEU A 215 -49.23 -28.70 18.37
CA LEU A 215 -50.31 -28.98 17.43
C LEU A 215 -50.47 -30.49 17.19
N LEU A 216 -49.37 -31.25 17.14
CA LEU A 216 -49.41 -32.70 17.02
C LEU A 216 -50.02 -33.38 18.26
N VAL A 217 -49.74 -32.87 19.45
CA VAL A 217 -50.23 -33.42 20.74
C VAL A 217 -51.63 -32.91 21.10
N ALA A 218 -51.95 -31.66 20.76
CA ALA A 218 -53.23 -31.01 21.06
C ALA A 218 -54.26 -31.20 19.94
N ALA A 219 -53.87 -31.69 18.76
CA ALA A 219 -54.84 -32.27 17.84
C ALA A 219 -55.42 -33.52 18.52
N PRO A 220 -56.73 -33.57 18.83
CA PRO A 220 -57.39 -34.83 19.09
C PRO A 220 -57.13 -35.74 17.88
N VAL A 221 -57.10 -37.05 18.10
CA VAL A 221 -57.05 -38.07 17.06
C VAL A 221 -58.10 -37.79 15.97
N VAL A 222 -57.73 -37.00 14.95
CA VAL A 222 -58.46 -36.86 13.68
C VAL A 222 -57.59 -37.39 12.54
N THR A 223 -56.66 -38.30 12.85
CA THR A 223 -56.06 -39.21 11.87
C THR A 223 -56.63 -40.63 11.95
N VAL A 224 -57.73 -40.83 12.70
CA VAL A 224 -58.53 -42.08 12.63
C VAL A 224 -59.86 -41.87 11.88
N ALA A 225 -60.20 -40.64 11.47
CA ALA A 225 -61.42 -40.34 10.73
C ALA A 225 -61.23 -39.99 9.24
N SER A 226 -60.00 -39.81 8.74
CA SER A 226 -59.76 -39.61 7.30
C SER A 226 -59.67 -40.92 6.50
N PHE A 227 -59.69 -42.08 7.17
CA PHE A 227 -59.61 -43.40 6.54
C PHE A 227 -60.95 -44.17 6.50
N ARG A 228 -62.08 -43.51 6.73
CA ARG A 228 -63.40 -43.99 6.27
C ARG A 228 -63.89 -42.97 5.25
N LEU A 229 -63.96 -43.21 3.95
CA LEU A 229 -64.46 -44.37 3.26
C LEU A 229 -63.95 -44.29 1.81
N MET A 230 -62.73 -44.76 1.52
CA MET A 230 -62.42 -45.08 0.12
C MET A 230 -63.31 -46.29 -0.20
N SER A 231 -64.36 -46.04 -0.98
CA SER A 231 -65.37 -47.05 -1.31
C SER A 231 -64.66 -48.34 -1.69
N THR A 232 -65.06 -49.46 -1.11
CA THR A 232 -64.57 -50.80 -1.49
C THR A 232 -64.65 -51.01 -3.00
N LYS A 233 -65.59 -50.32 -3.67
CA LYS A 233 -65.70 -50.25 -5.14
C LYS A 233 -64.49 -49.56 -5.80
N LYS A 234 -63.99 -48.46 -5.25
CA LYS A 234 -62.78 -47.77 -5.76
C LYS A 234 -61.52 -48.60 -5.53
N LEU A 235 -61.41 -49.25 -4.38
CA LEU A 235 -60.27 -50.15 -4.09
C LEU A 235 -60.29 -51.37 -5.02
N ALA A 236 -61.47 -51.95 -5.27
CA ALA A 236 -61.66 -53.02 -6.24
C ALA A 236 -61.35 -52.57 -7.68
N SER A 237 -61.75 -51.35 -8.07
CA SER A 237 -61.41 -50.81 -9.40
C SER A 237 -59.91 -50.58 -9.58
N TRP A 238 -59.22 -50.14 -8.53
CA TRP A 238 -57.77 -49.95 -8.60
C TRP A 238 -57.03 -51.28 -8.59
N SER A 239 -57.48 -52.24 -7.78
CA SER A 239 -56.93 -53.61 -7.78
C SER A 239 -57.05 -54.27 -9.15
N THR A 240 -58.22 -54.17 -9.80
CA THR A 240 -58.42 -54.69 -11.16
C THR A 240 -57.56 -53.96 -12.21
N GLN A 241 -57.41 -52.64 -12.13
CA GLN A 241 -56.51 -51.89 -13.01
C GLN A 241 -55.03 -52.28 -12.80
N LEU A 242 -54.60 -52.47 -11.55
CA LEU A 242 -53.26 -52.94 -11.22
C LEU A 242 -53.00 -54.37 -11.71
N ASP A 243 -53.97 -55.28 -11.58
CA ASP A 243 -53.87 -56.65 -12.10
C ASP A 243 -53.78 -56.69 -13.63
N ILE A 244 -54.58 -55.86 -14.32
CA ILE A 244 -54.49 -55.71 -15.79
C ILE A 244 -53.12 -55.15 -16.19
N ALA A 245 -52.63 -54.11 -15.49
CA ALA A 245 -51.33 -53.52 -15.77
C ALA A 245 -50.18 -54.52 -15.52
N ALA A 246 -50.25 -55.30 -14.44
CA ALA A 246 -49.27 -56.34 -14.13
C ALA A 246 -49.24 -57.46 -15.20
N LYS A 247 -50.41 -57.89 -15.68
CA LYS A 247 -50.51 -58.86 -16.79
C LYS A 247 -49.93 -58.29 -18.09
N GLY A 248 -50.21 -57.02 -18.40
CA GLY A 248 -49.63 -56.34 -19.56
C GLY A 248 -48.11 -56.23 -19.47
N ALA A 249 -47.57 -55.88 -18.30
CA ALA A 249 -46.13 -55.83 -18.07
C ALA A 249 -45.48 -57.22 -18.17
N TYR A 250 -46.12 -58.27 -17.64
CA TYR A 250 -45.62 -59.65 -17.77
C TYR A 250 -45.58 -60.12 -19.23
N ILE A 251 -46.61 -59.81 -20.01
CA ILE A 251 -46.63 -60.12 -21.45
C ILE A 251 -45.49 -59.37 -22.16
N LEU A 252 -45.34 -58.06 -21.90
CA LEU A 252 -44.28 -57.26 -22.51
C LEU A 252 -42.88 -57.80 -22.18
N ILE A 253 -42.63 -58.18 -20.92
CA ILE A 253 -41.35 -58.76 -20.50
C ILE A 253 -41.11 -60.09 -21.21
N ARG A 254 -42.13 -60.95 -21.30
CA ARG A 254 -42.00 -62.26 -21.98
C ARG A 254 -41.82 -62.13 -23.49
N ASP A 255 -42.46 -61.14 -24.11
CA ASP A 255 -42.27 -60.84 -25.53
C ASP A 255 -40.85 -60.28 -25.78
N LEU A 256 -40.29 -59.50 -24.85
CA LEU A 256 -38.89 -59.07 -24.91
C LEU A 256 -37.91 -60.25 -24.76
N ASP A 257 -38.16 -61.17 -23.82
CA ASP A 257 -37.33 -62.36 -23.61
C ASP A 257 -37.35 -63.35 -24.80
N THR A 258 -38.36 -63.27 -25.68
CA THR A 258 -38.44 -64.12 -26.89
C THR A 258 -37.80 -63.50 -28.13
N ILE A 259 -37.38 -62.23 -28.06
CA ILE A 259 -36.68 -61.51 -29.16
C ILE A 259 -35.15 -61.52 -28.97
N SER A 260 -34.63 -61.94 -27.80
CA SER A 260 -33.19 -62.22 -27.59
C SER A 260 -32.79 -63.60 -28.10
#